data_AF-A0A6B2S705-F1
#
_entry.id   AF-A0A6B2S705-F1
#
_cell.length_a   1.000
_cell.length_b   1.000
_cell.length_c   1.000
_cell.angle_alpha   90.00
_cell.angle_beta   90.00
_cell.angle_gamma   90.00
#
_symmetry.space_group_name_H-M   'P 1'
#
loop_
_entity.id
_entity.type
_entity.pdbx_description
1 polymer ?
#
loop_
_entity_poly.entity_id
_entity_poly.type
_entity_poly.pdbx_seq_one_letter_code
_entity_poly.pdbx_strand_id
1 'polypeptide(L)'
;MRVIVVGAGVVGTMHAWHALDRGHEVVQIERESEARGASLRNFGQIWVSGRAGGEELDTALRARELWEEIGARVPGLGFRANGSLTLVRNDREHAVAEAALARPDAAARGYKLLTADEAR
;
A
#
# COMPACT_ATOMS: atom_id res chain seq x y z
N MET A 1 1.22 20.09 20.33
CA MET A 1 2.69 20.11 20.50
C MET A 1 3.33 20.54 19.18
N ARG A 2 4.59 20.98 19.20
CA ARG A 2 5.38 21.17 17.97
C ARG A 2 6.12 19.87 17.61
N VAL A 3 5.98 19.40 16.38
CA VAL A 3 6.61 18.19 15.84
C VAL A 3 7.53 18.58 14.70
N ILE A 4 8.79 18.14 14.75
CA ILE A 4 9.73 18.29 13.65
C ILE A 4 9.84 16.95 12.93
N VAL A 5 9.61 16.94 11.62
CA VAL A 5 9.76 15.75 10.77
C VAL A 5 10.91 15.97 9.81
N VAL A 6 11.88 15.05 9.82
CA VAL A 6 13.05 15.10 8.93
C VAL A 6 12.85 14.14 7.76
N GLY A 7 12.76 14.69 6.55
CA GLY A 7 12.51 14.01 5.28
C GLY A 7 11.12 14.30 4.70
N ALA A 8 11.07 14.66 3.42
CA ALA A 8 9.83 14.86 2.65
C ALA A 8 9.42 13.64 1.81
N GLY A 9 10.11 12.50 1.98
CA GLY A 9 9.66 11.22 1.43
C GLY A 9 8.33 10.76 2.04
N VAL A 10 7.75 9.69 1.48
CA VAL A 10 6.43 9.18 1.84
C VAL A 10 6.25 8.95 3.35
N VAL A 11 7.25 8.36 4.02
CA VAL A 11 7.18 8.10 5.46
C VAL A 11 7.09 9.41 6.24
N GLY A 12 7.96 10.38 5.97
CA GLY A 12 7.94 11.67 6.66
C GLY A 12 6.64 12.42 6.41
N THR A 13 6.18 12.48 5.17
CA THR A 13 4.94 13.16 4.80
C THR A 13 3.71 12.52 5.46
N MET A 14 3.65 11.18 5.57
CA MET A 14 2.55 10.53 6.30
C MET A 14 2.59 10.82 7.80
N HIS A 15 3.78 10.89 8.42
CA HIS A 15 3.90 11.30 9.82
C HIS A 15 3.46 12.75 10.02
N ALA A 16 3.90 13.67 9.14
CA ALA A 16 3.49 15.06 9.16
C ALA A 16 1.96 15.20 9.01
N TRP A 17 1.37 14.50 8.05
CA TRP A 17 -0.08 14.48 7.81
C TRP A 17 -0.86 14.05 9.06
N HIS A 18 -0.53 12.91 9.65
CA HIS A 18 -1.25 12.42 10.83
C HIS A 18 -0.95 13.24 12.10
N ALA A 19 0.20 13.91 12.20
CA ALA A 19 0.46 14.85 13.28
C ALA A 19 -0.41 16.12 13.15
N LEU A 20 -0.57 16.66 11.93
CA LEU A 20 -1.48 17.76 11.65
C LEU A 20 -2.94 17.40 11.94
N ASP A 21 -3.38 16.21 11.51
CA ASP A 21 -4.75 15.70 11.74
C ASP A 21 -5.08 15.58 13.24
N ARG A 22 -4.06 15.35 14.08
CA ARG A 22 -4.16 15.32 15.54
C ARG A 22 -3.99 16.69 16.23
N GLY A 23 -4.00 17.78 15.46
CA GLY A 23 -3.93 19.15 15.99
C GLY A 23 -2.54 19.57 16.47
N HIS A 24 -1.47 18.97 15.95
CA HIS A 24 -0.11 19.39 16.23
C HIS A 24 0.37 20.42 15.20
N GLU A 25 1.30 21.28 15.62
CA GLU A 25 2.04 22.15 14.70
C GLU A 25 3.23 21.35 14.15
N VAL A 26 3.38 21.31 12.83
CA VAL A 26 4.42 20.50 12.17
C VAL A 26 5.37 21.37 11.38
N VAL A 27 6.67 21.15 11.58
CA VAL A 27 7.74 21.64 10.71
C VAL A 27 8.35 20.43 10.02
N GLN A 28 8.16 20.32 8.71
CA GLN A 28 8.79 19.28 7.90
C GLN A 28 10.00 19.86 7.17
N ILE A 29 11.16 19.21 7.32
CA ILE A 29 12.41 19.63 6.69
C ILE A 29 12.90 18.57 5.72
N GLU A 30 13.40 18.99 4.56
CA GLU A 30 14.00 18.15 3.53
C GLU A 30 15.31 18.81 3.07
N ARG A 31 16.29 18.00 2.70
CA ARG A 31 17.57 18.48 2.19
C ARG A 31 17.42 19.11 0.81
N GLU A 32 16.56 18.50 -0.01
CA GLU A 32 16.23 18.92 -1.37
C GLU A 32 15.04 19.89 -1.38
N SER A 33 14.84 20.59 -2.51
CA SER A 33 13.67 21.48 -2.70
C SER A 33 12.33 20.74 -2.78
N GLU A 34 12.37 19.44 -3.05
CA GLU A 34 11.22 18.54 -3.17
C GLU A 34 11.64 17.12 -2.78
N ALA A 35 10.69 16.22 -2.57
CA ALA A 35 10.99 14.82 -2.25
C ALA A 35 11.63 14.10 -3.46
N ARG A 36 12.95 13.84 -3.45
CA ARG A 36 13.67 13.22 -4.60
C ARG A 36 14.26 11.83 -4.34
N GLY A 37 14.06 11.31 -3.13
CA GLY A 37 14.61 10.03 -2.67
C GLY A 37 13.90 8.80 -3.23
N ALA A 38 13.89 7.71 -2.45
CA ALA A 38 13.27 6.43 -2.85
C ALA A 38 11.78 6.55 -3.18
N SER A 39 11.06 7.50 -2.56
CA SER A 39 9.60 7.63 -2.71
C SER A 39 9.13 7.98 -4.12
N LEU A 40 9.94 8.65 -4.94
CA LEU A 40 9.61 8.92 -6.36
C LEU A 40 9.99 7.77 -7.30
N ARG A 41 10.70 6.75 -6.82
CA ARG A 41 11.22 5.65 -7.66
C ARG A 41 10.37 4.38 -7.54
N ASN A 42 9.30 4.40 -6.76
CA ASN A 42 8.39 3.26 -6.58
C ASN A 42 7.28 3.28 -7.64
N PHE A 43 6.81 2.10 -8.05
CA PHE A 43 5.76 1.92 -9.06
C PHE A 43 4.35 2.28 -8.58
N GLY A 44 4.17 2.61 -7.29
CA GLY A 44 2.90 3.02 -6.70
C GLY A 44 1.96 1.87 -6.31
N GLN A 45 2.42 0.62 -6.36
CA GLN A 45 1.61 -0.54 -5.96
C GLN A 45 1.54 -0.66 -4.43
N ILE A 46 0.32 -0.74 -3.91
CA ILE A 46 0.08 -1.10 -2.50
C ILE A 46 -0.01 -2.63 -2.44
N TRP A 47 1.09 -3.26 -2.04
CA TRP A 47 1.25 -4.71 -2.14
C TRP A 47 0.80 -5.42 -0.85
N VAL A 48 -0.45 -5.89 -0.83
CA VAL A 48 -1.03 -6.68 0.28
C VAL A 48 -0.75 -8.17 0.11
N SER A 49 -0.83 -8.68 -1.12
CA SER A 49 -0.74 -10.12 -1.41
C SER A 49 0.56 -10.77 -0.90
N GLY A 50 1.71 -10.16 -1.16
CA GLY A 50 3.01 -10.76 -0.82
C GLY A 50 3.48 -10.61 0.63
N ARG A 51 2.73 -9.94 1.51
CA ARG A 51 3.17 -9.65 2.89
C ARG A 51 3.10 -10.90 3.76
N ALA A 52 3.99 -11.07 4.73
CA ALA A 52 3.85 -12.16 5.69
C ALA A 52 2.51 -12.06 6.45
N GLY A 53 2.05 -13.18 7.03
CA GLY A 53 0.86 -13.16 7.89
C GLY A 53 1.12 -12.46 9.21
N GLY A 54 0.05 -12.11 9.93
CA GLY A 54 0.14 -11.38 11.21
C GLY A 54 0.34 -9.88 11.00
N GLU A 55 1.17 -9.27 11.85
CA GLU A 55 1.33 -7.81 11.94
C GLU A 55 1.71 -7.15 10.60
N GLU A 56 2.49 -7.83 9.75
CA GLU A 56 2.88 -7.29 8.44
C GLU A 56 1.68 -7.18 7.48
N LEU A 57 0.77 -8.17 7.51
CA LEU A 57 -0.48 -8.13 6.75
C LEU A 57 -1.40 -7.05 7.30
N ASP A 58 -1.58 -6.98 8.62
CA ASP A 58 -2.44 -5.99 9.27
C ASP A 58 -1.98 -4.56 8.92
N THR A 59 -0.67 -4.34 8.95
CA THR A 59 -0.06 -3.07 8.54
C THR A 59 -0.33 -2.75 7.07
N ALA A 60 -0.23 -3.74 6.18
CA ALA A 60 -0.46 -3.53 4.75
C ALA A 60 -1.93 -3.28 4.41
N LEU A 61 -2.85 -3.96 5.08
CA LEU A 61 -4.29 -3.72 4.98
C LEU A 61 -4.62 -2.30 5.45
N ARG A 62 -4.11 -1.90 6.62
CA ARG A 62 -4.31 -0.54 7.12
C ARG A 62 -3.70 0.51 6.20
N ALA A 63 -2.52 0.25 5.64
CA ALA A 63 -1.90 1.15 4.66
C ALA A 63 -2.77 1.31 3.41
N ARG A 64 -3.40 0.24 2.92
CA ARG A 64 -4.32 0.31 1.77
C ARG A 64 -5.51 1.23 2.05
N GLU A 65 -6.13 1.10 3.21
CA GLU A 65 -7.24 1.96 3.63
C GLU A 65 -6.82 3.42 3.73
N LEU A 66 -5.68 3.69 4.38
CA LEU A 66 -5.13 5.03 4.50
C LEU A 66 -4.88 5.68 3.13
N TRP A 67 -4.33 4.93 2.19
CA TRP A 67 -4.13 5.44 0.82
C TRP A 67 -5.45 5.73 0.10
N GLU A 68 -6.49 4.94 0.34
CA GLU A 68 -7.84 5.21 -0.18
C GLU A 68 -8.43 6.50 0.42
N GLU A 69 -8.35 6.66 1.75
CA GLU A 69 -8.76 7.87 2.46
C GLU A 69 -8.03 9.11 1.93
N ILE A 70 -6.71 9.02 1.73
CA ILE A 70 -5.90 10.11 1.17
C ILE A 70 -6.29 10.38 -0.28
N GLY A 71 -6.49 9.35 -1.09
CA GLY A 71 -6.93 9.50 -2.49
C GLY A 71 -8.27 10.22 -2.61
N ALA A 72 -9.19 10.01 -1.67
CA ALA A 72 -10.45 10.75 -1.60
C ALA A 72 -10.25 12.23 -1.23
N ARG A 73 -9.28 12.54 -0.34
CA ARG A 73 -8.96 13.92 0.08
C ARG A 73 -8.10 14.67 -0.94
N VAL A 74 -7.29 13.95 -1.71
CA VAL A 74 -6.34 14.51 -2.68
C VAL A 74 -6.55 13.82 -4.03
N PRO A 75 -7.57 14.21 -4.82
CA PRO A 75 -7.90 13.55 -6.09
C PRO A 75 -6.73 13.47 -7.08
N GLY A 76 -5.83 14.47 -7.06
CA GLY A 76 -4.62 14.50 -7.89
C GLY A 76 -3.60 13.38 -7.59
N LEU A 77 -3.73 12.66 -6.47
CA LEU A 77 -2.90 11.51 -6.15
C LEU A 77 -3.18 10.31 -7.09
N GLY A 78 -4.41 10.19 -7.61
CA GLY A 78 -4.77 9.15 -8.58
C GLY A 78 -4.85 7.73 -7.99
N PHE A 79 -5.34 7.58 -6.75
CA PHE A 79 -5.56 6.28 -6.13
C PHE A 79 -6.55 5.42 -6.95
N ARG A 80 -6.24 4.12 -7.10
CA ARG A 80 -7.04 3.15 -7.88
C ARG A 80 -7.20 1.85 -7.09
N ALA A 81 -8.42 1.53 -6.67
CA ALA A 81 -8.76 0.31 -5.95
C ALA A 81 -9.07 -0.87 -6.90
N ASN A 82 -8.24 -1.12 -7.92
CA ASN A 82 -8.51 -2.11 -8.97
C ASN A 82 -7.76 -3.45 -8.77
N GLY A 83 -7.07 -3.62 -7.65
CA GLY A 83 -6.34 -4.85 -7.33
C GLY A 83 -5.16 -5.13 -8.25
N SER A 84 -4.76 -6.41 -8.32
CA SER A 84 -3.67 -6.87 -9.18
C SER A 84 -3.91 -8.31 -9.62
N LEU A 85 -3.51 -8.63 -10.85
CA LEU A 85 -3.53 -10.01 -11.36
C LEU A 85 -2.11 -10.58 -11.36
N THR A 86 -1.99 -11.83 -10.91
CA THR A 86 -0.76 -12.64 -11.05
C THR A 86 -1.08 -13.82 -11.96
N LEU A 87 -0.37 -13.92 -13.08
CA LEU A 87 -0.59 -14.97 -14.06
C LEU A 87 -0.08 -16.31 -13.53
N VAL A 88 -0.88 -17.35 -13.72
CA VAL A 88 -0.57 -18.74 -13.41
C VAL A 88 -0.54 -19.50 -14.73
N ARG A 89 0.62 -20.03 -15.12
CA ARG A 89 0.87 -20.59 -16.47
C ARG A 89 1.16 -22.07 -16.50
N ASN A 90 1.54 -22.66 -15.37
CA ASN A 90 1.89 -24.08 -15.28
C ASN A 90 1.41 -24.67 -13.95
N ASP A 91 1.43 -25.99 -13.86
CA ASP A 91 0.91 -26.74 -12.71
C ASP A 91 1.63 -26.39 -11.39
N ARG A 92 2.91 -26.01 -11.43
CA ARG A 92 3.65 -25.60 -10.23
C ARG A 92 3.19 -24.25 -9.72
N GLU A 93 2.99 -23.29 -10.62
CA GLU A 93 2.42 -21.98 -10.28
C GLU A 93 0.97 -22.13 -9.78
N HIS A 94 0.21 -23.06 -10.36
CA HIS A 94 -1.16 -23.36 -9.94
C HIS A 94 -1.21 -23.92 -8.52
N ALA A 95 -0.35 -24.88 -8.19
CA ALA A 95 -0.24 -25.42 -6.83
C ALA A 95 0.11 -24.34 -5.79
N VAL A 96 0.95 -23.35 -6.16
CA VAL A 96 1.24 -22.20 -5.29
C VAL A 96 0.00 -21.32 -5.09
N ALA A 97 -0.78 -21.07 -6.14
CA ALA A 97 -2.02 -20.31 -6.05
C ALA A 97 -3.07 -21.03 -5.17
N GLU A 98 -3.22 -22.34 -5.31
CA GLU A 98 -4.09 -23.15 -4.44
C GLU A 98 -3.63 -23.11 -2.98
N ALA A 99 -2.33 -23.26 -2.74
CA ALA A 99 -1.77 -23.15 -1.39
C ALA A 99 -1.98 -21.75 -0.79
N ALA A 100 -1.88 -20.69 -1.60
CA ALA A 100 -2.14 -19.32 -1.17
C ALA A 100 -3.61 -19.10 -0.81
N LEU A 101 -4.55 -19.69 -1.57
CA LEU A 101 -5.99 -19.66 -1.29
C LEU A 101 -6.38 -20.46 -0.04
N ALA A 102 -5.66 -21.53 0.28
CA ALA A 102 -5.91 -22.34 1.46
C ALA A 102 -5.46 -21.69 2.78
N ARG A 103 -4.76 -20.54 2.72
CA ARG A 103 -4.30 -19.84 3.92
C ARG A 103 -5.48 -19.25 4.69
N PRO A 104 -5.42 -19.23 6.05
CA PRO A 104 -6.46 -18.60 6.87
C PRO A 104 -6.70 -17.12 6.56
N ASP A 105 -5.68 -16.43 6.04
CA ASP A 105 -5.69 -15.00 5.72
C ASP A 105 -6.03 -14.70 4.24
N ALA A 106 -6.37 -15.72 3.43
CA ALA A 106 -6.65 -15.55 2.01
C ALA A 106 -7.82 -14.60 1.72
N ALA A 107 -8.89 -14.70 2.52
CA ALA A 107 -10.06 -13.83 2.40
C ALA A 107 -9.71 -12.36 2.69
N ALA A 108 -8.93 -12.11 3.74
CA ALA A 108 -8.49 -10.76 4.10
C ALA A 108 -7.59 -10.13 3.02
N ARG A 109 -6.80 -10.96 2.31
CA ARG A 109 -5.97 -10.54 1.17
C ARG A 109 -6.76 -10.32 -0.13
N GLY A 110 -8.02 -10.72 -0.18
CA GLY A 110 -8.85 -10.65 -1.39
C GLY A 110 -8.43 -11.64 -2.48
N TYR A 111 -7.87 -12.79 -2.11
CA TYR A 111 -7.47 -13.79 -3.10
C TYR A 111 -8.67 -14.44 -3.77
N LYS A 112 -8.58 -14.52 -5.10
CA LYS A 112 -9.48 -15.30 -5.94
C LYS A 112 -8.65 -15.91 -7.07
N LEU A 113 -8.82 -17.21 -7.31
CA LEU A 113 -8.32 -17.84 -8.53
C LEU A 113 -9.34 -17.60 -9.63
N LEU A 114 -8.87 -17.08 -10.76
CA LEU A 114 -9.71 -16.72 -11.90
C LEU A 114 -9.35 -17.60 -13.09
N THR A 115 -10.36 -18.00 -13.83
CA THR A 115 -10.17 -18.53 -15.19
C THR A 115 -9.77 -17.42 -16.16
N ALA A 116 -9.29 -17.79 -17.35
CA ALA A 116 -8.93 -16.82 -18.38
C ALA A 116 -10.12 -15.94 -18.83
N ASP A 117 -11.34 -16.49 -18.84
CA ASP A 117 -12.54 -15.73 -19.20
C ASP A 117 -13.00 -14.79 -18.08
N GLU A 118 -12.80 -15.15 -16.81
CA GLU A 118 -13.09 -14.25 -15.67
C GLU A 118 -12.09 -13.08 -15.54
N ALA A 119 -10.92 -13.18 -16.17
CA ALA A 119 -9.86 -12.16 -16.10
C ALA A 119 -9.89 -11.13 -17.26
N ARG A 120 -10.83 -11.27 -18.20
CA ARG A 120 -11.05 -10.33 -19.31
C ARG A 120 -11.98 -9.19 -18.92
#